data_AF-A0A354MWF0-F1
#
_entry.id   AF-A0A354MWF0-F1
#
_cell.length_a   1.000
_cell.length_b   1.000
_cell.length_c   1.000
_cell.angle_alpha   90.00
_cell.angle_beta   90.00
_cell.angle_gamma   90.00
#
_symmetry.space_group_name_H-M   'P 1'
#
loop_
_entity.id
_entity.type
_entity.pdbx_description
1 polymer ?
#
loop_
_entity_poly.entity_id
_entity_poly.type
_entity_poly.pdbx_seq_one_letter_code
_entity_poly.pdbx_strand_id
1 'polypeptide(L)'
;MQSSYHNLPDIGGVAERNGADFRSSDEEYDEKTGGVRMEIGGAYPKDAGILSYTRETVLSDGVISVTDKISLTEEKEIVFHFLSPVKAEGGDGVIHLAEGRTMTYDPTLALSVEEFKINDGRLEKTWESDVLWRISLKTTKKNGTFLFKIQ
;
A
#
# COMPACT_ATOMS: atom_id res chain seq x y z
N MET A 1 -4.86 12.39 -9.29
CA MET A 1 -4.87 11.12 -8.56
C MET A 1 -3.89 11.25 -7.40
N GLN A 2 -4.21 10.73 -6.21
CA GLN A 2 -3.40 10.91 -5.00
C GLN A 2 -3.07 9.52 -4.44
N SER A 3 -1.81 9.22 -4.12
CA SER A 3 -1.38 7.89 -3.64
C SER A 3 -2.01 7.48 -2.32
N SER A 4 -2.39 8.44 -1.46
CA SER A 4 -3.11 8.17 -0.21
C SER A 4 -4.51 7.59 -0.42
N TYR A 5 -4.99 7.53 -1.67
CA TYR A 5 -6.19 6.81 -2.12
C TYR A 5 -5.85 5.64 -3.07
N HIS A 6 -4.65 5.08 -2.91
CA HIS A 6 -4.18 3.87 -3.57
C HIS A 6 -3.56 2.93 -2.54
N ASN A 7 -3.14 1.75 -2.98
CA ASN A 7 -2.60 0.72 -2.09
C ASN A 7 -1.09 0.93 -1.82
N LEU A 8 -0.66 2.15 -1.51
CA LEU A 8 0.74 2.58 -1.40
C LEU A 8 0.96 3.35 -0.09
N PRO A 9 2.20 3.43 0.42
CA PRO A 9 2.48 4.17 1.63
C PRO A 9 2.64 5.67 1.40
N ASP A 10 2.27 6.46 2.40
CA ASP A 10 2.79 7.82 2.58
C ASP A 10 4.05 7.76 3.46
N ILE A 11 5.12 8.47 3.08
CA ILE A 11 6.42 8.48 3.77
C ILE A 11 6.66 9.84 4.41
N GLY A 12 6.64 9.92 5.74
CA GLY A 12 6.75 11.18 6.48
C GLY A 12 5.63 12.18 6.13
N GLY A 13 4.44 11.68 5.77
CA GLY A 13 3.32 12.50 5.29
C GLY A 13 3.45 12.94 3.82
N VAL A 14 4.43 12.40 3.08
CA VAL A 14 4.65 12.71 1.66
C VAL A 14 4.11 11.57 0.79
N ALA A 15 3.18 11.91 -0.10
CA ALA A 15 2.59 11.06 -1.11
C ALA A 15 3.42 11.01 -2.41
N GLU A 16 3.16 10.02 -3.28
CA GLU A 16 3.69 10.01 -4.65
C GLU A 16 3.19 11.23 -5.43
N ARG A 17 3.95 11.62 -6.47
CA ARG A 17 3.55 12.66 -7.42
C ARG A 17 3.38 12.10 -8.82
N ASN A 18 2.50 12.72 -9.58
CA ASN A 18 2.31 12.40 -10.99
C ASN A 18 3.31 13.17 -11.86
N GLY A 19 3.73 12.54 -12.97
CA GLY A 19 4.56 13.16 -14.01
C GLY A 19 5.74 12.27 -14.39
N ALA A 20 6.33 12.50 -15.57
CA ALA A 20 7.44 11.68 -16.06
C ALA A 20 8.69 11.71 -15.15
N ASP A 21 8.84 12.79 -14.37
CA ASP A 21 9.91 12.96 -13.38
C ASP A 21 9.70 12.11 -12.12
N PHE A 22 8.48 11.63 -11.89
CA PHE A 22 8.07 10.82 -10.74
C PHE A 22 7.62 9.44 -11.24
N ARG A 23 8.58 8.63 -11.65
CA ARG A 23 8.36 7.30 -12.21
C ARG A 23 9.09 6.22 -11.43
N SER A 24 8.58 5.00 -11.52
CA SER A 24 9.33 3.81 -11.12
C SER A 24 10.55 3.57 -12.01
N SER A 25 11.43 2.70 -11.54
CA SER A 25 12.53 2.13 -12.31
C SER A 25 12.73 0.67 -11.95
N ASP A 26 13.68 0.04 -12.63
CA ASP A 26 14.18 -1.30 -12.32
C ASP A 26 13.05 -2.34 -12.24
N GLU A 27 12.12 -2.24 -13.19
CA GLU A 27 11.01 -3.16 -13.32
C GLU A 27 11.48 -4.55 -13.76
N GLU A 28 11.21 -5.54 -12.93
CA GLU A 28 11.61 -6.93 -13.14
C GLU A 28 10.38 -7.83 -13.05
N TYR A 29 10.25 -8.77 -13.98
CA TYR A 29 9.31 -9.88 -13.91
C TYR A 29 10.09 -11.17 -13.66
N ASP A 30 9.76 -11.87 -12.59
CA ASP A 30 10.34 -13.18 -12.28
C ASP A 30 9.41 -14.29 -12.79
N GLU A 31 9.78 -14.90 -13.90
CA GLU A 31 9.04 -16.01 -14.51
C GLU A 31 8.86 -17.22 -13.57
N LYS A 32 9.75 -17.43 -12.60
CA LYS A 32 9.68 -18.59 -11.70
C LYS A 32 8.61 -18.43 -10.63
N THR A 33 8.47 -17.22 -10.10
CA THR A 33 7.48 -16.90 -9.06
C THR A 33 6.20 -16.30 -9.65
N GLY A 34 6.23 -15.87 -10.92
CA GLY A 34 5.18 -15.04 -11.51
C GLY A 34 5.12 -13.64 -10.89
N GLY A 35 6.17 -13.23 -10.17
CA GLY A 35 6.23 -11.99 -9.43
C GLY A 35 6.63 -10.79 -10.28
N VAL A 36 6.11 -9.61 -9.93
CA VAL A 36 6.56 -8.32 -10.48
C VAL A 36 7.22 -7.53 -9.36
N ARG A 37 8.41 -7.01 -9.61
CA ARG A 37 9.17 -6.17 -8.69
C ARG A 37 9.53 -4.85 -9.36
N MET A 38 9.47 -3.75 -8.62
CA MET A 38 9.78 -2.41 -9.11
C MET A 38 10.46 -1.58 -8.01
N GLU A 39 11.39 -0.70 -8.38
CA GLU A 39 11.85 0.40 -7.53
C GLU A 39 10.92 1.59 -7.74
N ILE A 40 10.23 2.00 -6.69
CA ILE A 40 9.18 3.03 -6.73
C ILE A 40 9.53 4.25 -5.89
N GLY A 41 10.68 4.28 -5.23
CA GLY A 41 11.15 5.46 -4.49
C GLY A 41 11.24 6.72 -5.38
N GLY A 42 11.53 6.56 -6.67
CA GLY A 42 11.55 7.64 -7.66
C GLY A 42 10.20 8.32 -7.92
N ALA A 43 9.07 7.70 -7.54
CA ALA A 43 7.74 8.30 -7.63
C ALA A 43 7.45 9.32 -6.53
N TYR A 44 8.29 9.37 -5.48
CA TYR A 44 8.14 10.28 -4.36
C TYR A 44 9.02 11.52 -4.52
N PRO A 45 8.59 12.69 -4.02
CA PRO A 45 9.44 13.86 -3.97
C PRO A 45 10.64 13.65 -3.03
N LYS A 46 11.72 14.41 -3.28
CA LYS A 46 12.99 14.27 -2.55
C LYS A 46 12.87 14.45 -1.02
N ASP A 47 11.90 15.25 -0.57
CA ASP A 47 11.66 15.49 0.85
C ASP A 47 11.06 14.27 1.58
N ALA A 48 10.53 13.27 0.86
CA ALA A 48 10.20 11.96 1.42
C ALA A 48 11.45 11.29 2.03
N GLY A 49 12.65 11.57 1.51
CA GLY A 49 13.91 11.05 2.04
C GLY A 49 14.10 9.56 1.79
N ILE A 50 13.53 9.03 0.70
CA ILE A 50 13.66 7.63 0.30
C ILE A 50 15.04 7.42 -0.34
N LEU A 51 15.80 6.46 0.18
CA LEU A 51 17.02 5.95 -0.44
C LEU A 51 16.71 4.82 -1.43
N SER A 52 15.79 3.93 -1.05
CA SER A 52 15.22 2.89 -1.91
C SER A 52 13.86 2.49 -1.36
N TYR A 53 12.90 2.30 -2.24
CA TYR A 53 11.63 1.67 -1.95
C TYR A 53 11.31 0.69 -3.08
N THR A 54 11.47 -0.60 -2.81
CA THR A 54 11.09 -1.65 -3.75
C THR A 54 9.81 -2.32 -3.31
N ARG A 55 8.91 -2.54 -4.27
CA ARG A 55 7.69 -3.31 -4.08
C ARG A 55 7.74 -4.54 -4.97
N GLU A 56 7.44 -5.69 -4.39
CA GLU A 56 7.25 -6.95 -5.09
C GLU A 56 5.84 -7.46 -4.85
N THR A 57 5.17 -7.90 -5.92
CA THR A 57 3.85 -8.54 -5.85
C THR A 57 3.90 -9.90 -6.51
N VAL A 58 3.47 -10.94 -5.79
CA VAL A 58 3.44 -12.33 -6.24
C VAL A 58 2.04 -12.88 -6.04
N LEU A 59 1.52 -13.59 -7.05
CA LEU A 59 0.29 -14.38 -6.94
C LEU A 59 0.64 -15.87 -7.03
N SER A 60 0.50 -16.59 -5.92
CA SER A 60 0.73 -18.04 -5.86
C SER A 60 -0.36 -18.71 -5.04
N ASP A 61 -0.90 -19.82 -5.55
CA ASP A 61 -1.89 -20.66 -4.84
C ASP A 61 -3.11 -19.89 -4.31
N GLY A 62 -3.56 -18.88 -5.06
CA GLY A 62 -4.69 -18.02 -4.68
C GLY A 62 -4.37 -16.95 -3.64
N VAL A 63 -3.10 -16.82 -3.23
CA VAL A 63 -2.64 -15.81 -2.27
C VAL A 63 -1.83 -14.73 -2.99
N ILE A 64 -2.20 -13.47 -2.76
CA ILE A 64 -1.43 -12.31 -3.21
C ILE A 64 -0.48 -11.93 -2.07
N SER A 65 0.82 -11.90 -2.34
CA SER A 65 1.83 -11.36 -1.43
C SER A 65 2.35 -10.04 -1.97
N VAL A 66 2.27 -8.98 -1.17
CA VAL A 66 2.89 -7.68 -1.43
C VAL A 66 4.02 -7.47 -0.42
N THR A 67 5.25 -7.38 -0.92
CA THR A 67 6.45 -7.14 -0.10
C THR A 67 7.02 -5.77 -0.41
N ASP A 68 6.99 -4.88 0.58
CA ASP A 68 7.60 -3.56 0.51
C ASP A 68 8.92 -3.54 1.30
N LYS A 69 10.02 -3.18 0.64
CA LYS A 69 11.31 -2.95 1.28
C LYS A 69 11.66 -1.48 1.16
N ILE A 70 11.71 -0.79 2.30
CA ILE A 70 11.90 0.66 2.38
C ILE A 70 13.17 0.98 3.17
N SER A 71 14.00 1.86 2.61
CA SER A 71 15.16 2.45 3.26
C SER A 71 15.11 3.97 3.12
N LEU A 72 15.24 4.67 4.24
CA LEU A 72 15.13 6.13 4.32
C LEU A 72 16.44 6.76 4.82
N THR A 73 16.62 8.05 4.55
CA THR A 73 17.76 8.83 5.05
C THR A 73 17.78 8.93 6.57
N GLU A 74 16.59 8.99 7.18
CA GLU A 74 16.35 9.10 8.61
C GLU A 74 15.08 8.35 9.01
N GLU A 75 14.83 8.22 10.31
CA GLU A 75 13.59 7.61 10.79
C GLU A 75 12.40 8.52 10.49
N LYS A 76 11.37 7.97 9.82
CA LYS A 76 10.12 8.67 9.52
C LYS A 76 8.93 7.76 9.74
N GLU A 77 7.76 8.38 9.84
CA GLU A 77 6.48 7.68 9.80
C GLU A 77 6.28 7.07 8.41
N ILE A 78 5.81 5.83 8.35
CA ILE A 78 5.41 5.12 7.15
C ILE A 78 3.96 4.68 7.35
N VAL A 79 3.06 5.10 6.47
CA VAL A 79 1.63 4.79 6.56
C VAL A 79 1.18 4.09 5.30
N PHE A 80 1.05 2.75 5.35
CA PHE A 80 0.52 1.97 4.23
C PHE A 80 -0.98 2.16 4.13
N HIS A 81 -1.48 2.51 2.95
CA HIS A 81 -2.91 2.62 2.69
C HIS A 81 -3.40 1.41 1.90
N PHE A 82 -4.64 0.99 2.17
CA PHE A 82 -5.41 0.07 1.35
C PHE A 82 -6.86 0.56 1.27
N LEU A 83 -7.49 0.44 0.10
CA LEU A 83 -8.91 0.78 -0.07
C LEU A 83 -9.80 -0.46 -0.08
N SER A 84 -10.96 -0.34 0.54
CA SER A 84 -11.98 -1.39 0.59
C SER A 84 -13.39 -0.81 0.43
N PRO A 85 -14.28 -1.46 -0.34
CA PRO A 85 -15.69 -1.07 -0.43
C PRO A 85 -16.49 -1.46 0.82
N VAL A 86 -15.92 -2.29 1.70
CA VAL A 86 -16.50 -2.66 2.99
C VAL A 86 -15.57 -2.26 4.14
N LYS A 87 -16.15 -1.98 5.31
CA LYS A 87 -15.35 -1.72 6.51
C LYS A 87 -14.53 -2.96 6.86
N ALA A 88 -13.22 -2.82 6.92
CA ALA A 88 -12.37 -3.90 7.41
C ALA A 88 -12.55 -4.05 8.93
N GLU A 89 -12.67 -5.29 9.37
CA GLU A 89 -12.79 -5.67 10.78
C GLU A 89 -11.63 -6.58 11.18
N GLY A 90 -11.20 -6.55 12.44
CA GLY A 90 -10.08 -7.33 12.93
C GLY A 90 -9.04 -6.46 13.63
N GLY A 91 -7.80 -6.94 13.63
CA GLY A 91 -6.68 -6.39 14.39
C GLY A 91 -5.60 -7.44 14.62
N ASP A 92 -4.55 -7.07 15.36
CA ASP A 92 -3.50 -8.00 15.79
C ASP A 92 -2.90 -8.86 14.67
N GLY A 93 -2.70 -8.26 13.49
CA GLY A 93 -2.03 -8.88 12.35
C GLY A 93 -2.95 -9.53 11.33
N VAL A 94 -4.28 -9.52 11.53
CA VAL A 94 -5.25 -10.01 10.53
C VAL A 94 -6.46 -9.08 10.46
N ILE A 95 -6.85 -8.71 9.25
CA ILE A 95 -8.13 -8.04 8.98
C ILE A 95 -8.97 -8.82 7.97
N HIS A 96 -10.28 -8.74 8.11
CA HIS A 96 -11.29 -9.29 7.20
C HIS A 96 -11.66 -8.25 6.15
N LEU A 97 -11.74 -8.70 4.89
CA LEU A 97 -12.06 -7.91 3.71
C LEU A 97 -13.37 -8.41 3.08
N ALA A 98 -13.79 -7.78 1.98
CA ALA A 98 -14.95 -8.20 1.20
C ALA A 98 -14.83 -9.66 0.74
N GLU A 99 -15.99 -10.28 0.49
CA GLU A 99 -16.10 -11.66 -0.03
C GLU A 99 -15.44 -12.74 0.87
N GLY A 100 -15.29 -12.47 2.17
CA GLY A 100 -14.71 -13.41 3.12
C GLY A 100 -13.19 -13.53 3.03
N ARG A 101 -12.52 -12.65 2.26
CA ARG A 101 -11.07 -12.59 2.17
C ARG A 101 -10.45 -12.04 3.45
N THR A 102 -9.17 -12.31 3.66
CA THR A 102 -8.38 -11.78 4.76
C THR A 102 -7.09 -11.17 4.27
N MET A 103 -6.60 -10.15 4.98
CA MET A 103 -5.24 -9.66 4.82
C MET A 103 -4.47 -9.84 6.11
N THR A 104 -3.31 -10.50 6.05
CA THR A 104 -2.36 -10.60 7.17
C THR A 104 -1.27 -9.56 7.04
N TYR A 105 -0.81 -9.02 8.17
CA TYR A 105 0.24 -8.01 8.26
C TYR A 105 1.03 -8.15 9.57
N ASP A 106 2.15 -7.44 9.69
CA ASP A 106 2.93 -7.41 10.93
C ASP A 106 2.09 -6.75 12.06
N PRO A 107 1.79 -7.46 13.18
CA PRO A 107 0.94 -6.93 14.24
C PRO A 107 1.54 -5.73 14.99
N THR A 108 2.82 -5.41 14.78
CA THR A 108 3.44 -4.19 15.32
C THR A 108 3.02 -2.93 14.57
N LEU A 109 2.37 -3.05 13.41
CA LEU A 109 1.82 -1.90 12.67
C LEU A 109 0.52 -1.45 13.34
N ALA A 110 0.43 -0.16 13.64
CA ALA A 110 -0.78 0.45 14.18
C ALA A 110 -1.86 0.53 13.10
N LEU A 111 -2.96 -0.21 13.28
CA LEU A 111 -4.10 -0.25 12.38
C LEU A 111 -5.08 0.91 12.68
N SER A 112 -5.53 1.59 11.63
CA SER A 112 -6.72 2.43 11.65
C SER A 112 -7.57 2.23 10.40
N VAL A 113 -8.88 2.45 10.51
CA VAL A 113 -9.83 2.32 9.39
C VAL A 113 -10.73 3.54 9.38
N GLU A 114 -10.71 4.29 8.28
CA GLU A 114 -11.43 5.55 8.10
C GLU A 114 -12.46 5.43 6.98
N GLU A 115 -13.67 5.94 7.21
CA GLU A 115 -14.72 6.07 6.20
C GLU A 115 -14.53 7.37 5.41
N PHE A 116 -14.71 7.33 4.09
CA PHE A 116 -14.85 8.54 3.29
C PHE A 116 -15.89 8.39 2.18
N LYS A 117 -16.59 9.48 1.90
CA LYS A 117 -17.57 9.55 0.82
C LYS A 117 -16.89 9.73 -0.53
N ILE A 118 -17.32 8.97 -1.51
CA ILE A 118 -17.04 9.24 -2.91
C ILE A 118 -18.08 10.27 -3.38
N ASN A 119 -17.62 11.38 -3.95
CA ASN A 119 -18.49 12.39 -4.58
C ASN A 119 -18.16 12.51 -6.08
N ASP A 120 -17.95 11.36 -6.71
CA ASP A 120 -17.57 11.21 -8.11
C ASP A 120 -18.36 10.05 -8.70
N GLY A 121 -19.36 10.37 -9.52
CA GLY A 121 -20.29 9.38 -10.06
C GLY A 121 -19.65 8.33 -10.98
N ARG A 122 -18.39 8.48 -11.39
CA ARG A 122 -17.64 7.44 -12.10
C ARG A 122 -17.03 6.46 -11.11
N LEU A 123 -16.37 6.95 -10.05
CA LEU A 123 -15.82 6.11 -9.00
C LEU A 123 -16.93 5.36 -8.25
N GLU A 124 -18.05 6.01 -7.97
CA GLU A 124 -19.22 5.37 -7.34
C GLU A 124 -19.70 4.14 -8.13
N LYS A 125 -19.75 4.26 -9.46
CA LYS A 125 -20.13 3.15 -10.34
C LYS A 125 -19.08 2.05 -10.41
N THR A 126 -17.78 2.41 -10.43
CA THR A 126 -16.69 1.43 -10.47
C THR A 126 -16.63 0.59 -9.19
N TRP A 127 -16.88 1.21 -8.05
CA TRP A 127 -16.84 0.55 -6.75
C TRP A 127 -18.20 0.03 -6.27
N GLU A 128 -19.26 0.29 -7.03
CA GLU A 128 -20.66 -0.01 -6.67
C GLU A 128 -21.04 0.51 -5.26
N SER A 129 -20.49 1.65 -4.86
CA SER A 129 -20.64 2.24 -3.53
C SER A 129 -20.39 3.75 -3.55
N ASP A 130 -21.11 4.51 -2.72
CA ASP A 130 -20.86 5.94 -2.46
C ASP A 130 -19.91 6.19 -1.27
N VAL A 131 -19.46 5.11 -0.63
CA VAL A 131 -18.54 5.13 0.51
C VAL A 131 -17.42 4.13 0.29
N LEU A 132 -16.19 4.53 0.61
CA LEU A 132 -15.05 3.63 0.73
C LEU A 132 -14.42 3.74 2.11
N TRP A 133 -13.67 2.70 2.44
CA TRP A 133 -12.91 2.60 3.67
C TRP A 133 -11.42 2.60 3.35
N ARG A 134 -10.67 3.50 3.98
CA ARG A 134 -9.22 3.52 3.94
C ARG A 134 -8.67 2.83 5.17
N ILE A 135 -8.01 1.71 4.94
CA ILE A 135 -7.26 0.97 5.94
C ILE A 135 -5.85 1.56 5.95
N SER A 136 -5.36 1.94 7.13
CA SER A 136 -4.01 2.45 7.31
C SER A 136 -3.24 1.59 8.30
N LEU A 137 -2.02 1.18 7.92
CA LEU A 137 -1.09 0.44 8.77
C LEU A 137 0.15 1.30 8.97
N LYS A 138 0.39 1.72 10.20
CA LYS A 138 1.39 2.75 10.53
C LYS A 138 2.56 2.20 11.32
N THR A 139 3.76 2.68 11.01
CA THR A 139 4.97 2.48 11.83
C THR A 139 5.90 3.69 11.72
N THR A 140 6.93 3.74 12.55
CA THR A 140 8.01 4.72 12.47
C THR A 140 9.32 3.96 12.39
N LYS A 141 9.99 4.02 11.24
CA LYS A 141 11.24 3.29 10.99
C LYS A 141 12.10 4.04 9.98
N LYS A 142 13.42 3.85 10.08
CA LYS A 142 14.37 4.22 9.02
C LYS A 142 14.47 3.16 7.92
N ASN A 143 14.39 1.89 8.29
CA ASN A 143 14.45 0.76 7.36
C ASN A 143 13.41 -0.29 7.75
N GLY A 144 12.79 -0.95 6.78
CA GLY A 144 11.83 -2.01 7.04
C GLY A 144 11.56 -2.89 5.82
N THR A 145 11.12 -4.12 6.10
CA THR A 145 10.51 -5.01 5.12
C THR A 145 9.13 -5.36 5.63
N PHE A 146 8.10 -5.12 4.83
CA PHE A 146 6.70 -5.24 5.20
C PHE A 146 6.03 -6.20 4.23
N LEU A 147 5.40 -7.25 4.77
CA LEU A 147 4.71 -8.27 4.00
C LEU A 147 3.22 -8.21 4.30
N PHE A 148 2.43 -8.07 3.25
CA PHE A 148 0.98 -8.17 3.28
C PHE A 148 0.58 -9.40 2.47
N LYS A 149 -0.20 -10.30 3.05
CA LYS A 149 -0.75 -11.46 2.32
C LYS A 149 -2.26 -11.36 2.28
N ILE A 150 -2.84 -11.43 1.09
CA ILE A 150 -4.27 -11.37 0.86
C ILE A 150 -4.72 -12.73 0.31
N GLN A 151 -5.73 -13.33 0.95
CA GLN A 151 -6.25 -14.67 0.64
C GLN A 151 -7.76 -14.72 0.80
#